data_AF-A0A3C0PMG4-F1
#
_entry.id   AF-A0A3C0PMG4-F1
#
_cell.length_a   1.000
_cell.length_b   1.000
_cell.length_c   1.000
_cell.angle_alpha   90.00
_cell.angle_beta   90.00
_cell.angle_gamma   90.00
#
_symmetry.space_group_name_H-M   'P 1'
#
loop_
_entity.id
_entity.type
_entity.pdbx_description
1 polymer ?
#
loop_
_entity_poly.entity_id
_entity_poly.type
_entity_poly.pdbx_seq_one_letter_code
_entity_poly.pdbx_strand_id
1 'polypeptide(L)'
;MLMLATLSTVALSKDDEWSLGDPHLNVIPRTKAEALRVSDITKITNNFLKPQRFEKRSAGAATVRVLDTTNAFSQPSNNISFENRLNFSVGNGLFRKIWVSSPSSTLASDGLGPLYNARSCQRCHIKDGRGHPPEGPKDNSISMLLKISVPGSLEDAKIEIRNYITSLPDPVYGAQLQDFAVQGHAS
;
A
#
# COMPACT_ATOMS: atom_id res chain seq x y z
N MET A 1 -53.81 13.38 -32.05
CA MET A 1 -53.04 12.13 -31.87
C MET A 1 -51.59 12.44 -32.18
N LEU A 2 -50.82 12.92 -31.19
CA LEU A 2 -49.43 13.35 -31.38
C LEU A 2 -48.53 12.28 -30.77
N MET A 3 -47.79 11.56 -31.62
CA MET A 3 -46.92 10.45 -31.26
C MET A 3 -45.56 11.03 -30.80
N LEU A 4 -45.27 10.96 -29.51
CA LEU A 4 -43.99 11.35 -28.93
C LEU A 4 -43.03 10.15 -29.09
N ALA A 5 -42.05 10.24 -30.00
CA ALA A 5 -40.99 9.26 -30.13
C ALA A 5 -39.84 9.61 -29.16
N THR A 6 -39.73 8.89 -28.05
CA THR A 6 -38.57 8.97 -27.16
C THR A 6 -37.43 8.13 -27.74
N LEU A 7 -36.47 8.77 -28.43
CA LEU A 7 -35.19 8.13 -28.72
C LEU A 7 -34.38 8.05 -27.42
N SER A 8 -34.33 6.87 -26.83
CA SER A 8 -33.36 6.56 -25.78
C SER A 8 -32.04 6.20 -26.44
N THR A 9 -31.06 7.10 -26.40
CA THR A 9 -29.67 6.79 -26.72
C THR A 9 -29.09 5.97 -25.58
N VAL A 10 -29.14 4.64 -25.71
CA VAL A 10 -28.30 3.77 -24.88
C VAL A 10 -26.87 3.94 -25.40
N ALA A 11 -26.08 4.74 -24.71
CA ALA A 11 -24.63 4.72 -24.89
C ALA A 11 -24.16 3.34 -24.44
N LEU A 12 -23.93 2.43 -25.40
CA LEU A 12 -23.12 1.25 -25.13
C LEU A 12 -21.70 1.75 -24.86
N SER A 13 -21.36 1.86 -23.58
CA SER A 13 -19.98 1.78 -23.13
C SER A 13 -19.42 0.49 -23.73
N LYS A 14 -18.55 0.63 -24.73
CA LYS A 14 -17.73 -0.47 -25.18
C LYS A 14 -16.81 -0.76 -24.00
N ASP A 15 -17.03 -1.90 -23.35
CA ASP A 15 -16.09 -2.45 -22.39
C ASP A 15 -14.81 -2.77 -23.15
N ASP A 16 -13.96 -1.77 -23.38
CA ASP A 16 -12.58 -2.04 -23.73
C ASP A 16 -12.00 -2.78 -22.52
N GLU A 17 -11.89 -4.10 -22.63
CA GLU A 17 -11.11 -4.92 -21.69
C GLU A 17 -9.68 -4.37 -21.71
N TRP A 18 -9.39 -3.46 -20.79
CA TRP A 18 -8.03 -3.06 -20.49
C TRP A 18 -7.35 -4.24 -19.81
N SER A 19 -6.88 -5.20 -20.62
CA SER A 19 -5.97 -6.26 -20.20
C SER A 19 -4.58 -5.67 -19.97
N LEU A 20 -4.48 -4.72 -19.03
CA LEU A 20 -3.18 -4.30 -18.52
C LEU A 20 -2.51 -5.45 -17.74
N GLY A 21 -3.29 -6.44 -17.30
CA GLY A 21 -2.82 -7.54 -16.46
C GLY A 21 -2.08 -7.02 -15.24
N ASP A 22 -1.27 -7.89 -14.64
CA ASP A 22 -0.25 -7.50 -13.69
C ASP A 22 1.09 -7.99 -14.24
N PRO A 23 1.74 -7.25 -15.18
CA PRO A 23 2.92 -7.73 -15.89
C PRO A 23 4.13 -7.94 -14.96
N HIS A 24 4.04 -7.39 -13.76
CA HIS A 24 5.02 -7.54 -12.68
C HIS A 24 4.74 -8.75 -11.79
N LEU A 25 3.60 -9.43 -11.94
CA LEU A 25 3.23 -10.61 -11.18
C LEU A 25 3.32 -11.87 -12.03
N ASN A 26 4.03 -12.87 -11.51
CA ASN A 26 4.01 -14.22 -12.06
C ASN A 26 2.73 -14.93 -11.59
N VAL A 27 1.60 -14.64 -12.26
CA VAL A 27 0.31 -15.28 -11.94
C VAL A 27 0.37 -16.76 -12.32
N ILE A 28 0.36 -17.63 -11.32
CA ILE A 28 0.29 -19.09 -11.53
C ILE A 28 -1.18 -19.45 -11.80
N PRO A 29 -1.52 -19.95 -13.00
CA PRO A 29 -2.90 -20.32 -13.30
C PRO A 29 -3.36 -21.49 -12.44
N ARG A 30 -4.60 -21.42 -11.93
CA ARG A 30 -5.20 -22.50 -11.15
C ARG A 30 -5.45 -23.71 -12.04
N THR A 31 -5.18 -24.89 -11.52
CA THR A 31 -5.61 -26.15 -12.14
C THR A 31 -7.13 -26.27 -12.12
N LYS A 32 -7.69 -27.10 -13.01
CA LYS A 32 -9.15 -27.40 -13.01
C LYS A 32 -9.62 -27.94 -11.66
N ALA A 33 -8.81 -28.79 -11.02
CA ALA A 33 -9.10 -29.33 -9.70
C ALA A 33 -9.15 -28.24 -8.63
N GLU A 34 -8.24 -27.27 -8.67
CA GLU A 34 -8.26 -26.13 -7.75
C GLU A 34 -9.45 -25.21 -8.00
N ALA A 35 -9.79 -24.94 -9.26
CA ALA A 35 -10.95 -24.12 -9.61
C ALA A 35 -12.26 -24.73 -9.09
N LEU A 36 -12.45 -26.04 -9.27
CA LEU A 36 -13.62 -26.77 -8.76
C LEU A 36 -13.67 -26.72 -7.22
N ARG A 37 -12.53 -26.96 -6.55
CA ARG A 37 -12.42 -26.88 -5.09
C ARG A 37 -12.72 -25.48 -4.55
N VAL A 38 -12.24 -24.43 -5.22
CA VAL A 38 -12.51 -23.04 -4.83
C VAL A 38 -14.00 -22.74 -4.96
N SER A 39 -14.62 -23.09 -6.09
CA SER A 39 -16.04 -22.89 -6.35
C SER A 39 -16.94 -23.54 -5.29
N ASP A 40 -16.62 -24.78 -4.89
CA ASP A 40 -17.33 -25.49 -3.81
C ASP A 40 -17.22 -24.77 -2.46
N ILE A 41 -16.01 -24.31 -2.10
CA ILE A 41 -15.74 -23.67 -0.80
C ILE A 41 -16.32 -22.25 -0.73
N THR A 42 -16.36 -21.51 -1.84
CA THR A 42 -16.85 -20.12 -1.87
C THR A 42 -18.36 -20.01 -2.14
N LYS A 43 -19.08 -21.14 -2.19
CA LYS A 43 -20.53 -21.14 -2.40
C LYS A 43 -21.23 -20.38 -1.26
N ILE A 44 -22.09 -19.43 -1.63
CA ILE A 44 -22.87 -18.65 -0.65
C ILE A 44 -23.71 -19.61 0.20
N THR A 45 -23.65 -19.43 1.51
CA THR A 45 -24.43 -20.25 2.44
C THR A 45 -25.90 -19.83 2.48
N ASN A 46 -26.78 -20.82 2.63
CA ASN A 46 -28.20 -20.64 2.94
C ASN A 46 -28.54 -21.07 4.38
N ASN A 47 -27.54 -21.50 5.17
CA ASN A 47 -27.72 -21.93 6.55
C ASN A 47 -26.74 -21.18 7.46
N PHE A 48 -27.27 -20.20 8.19
CA PHE A 48 -26.53 -19.36 9.13
C PHE A 48 -26.57 -19.87 10.57
N LEU A 49 -27.22 -21.03 10.83
CA LEU A 49 -27.24 -21.64 12.16
C LEU A 49 -25.97 -22.42 12.49
N LYS A 50 -25.07 -22.59 11.51
CA LYS A 50 -23.81 -23.31 11.67
C LYS A 50 -22.66 -22.54 10.99
N PRO A 51 -21.46 -22.55 11.59
CA PRO A 51 -20.29 -21.96 10.95
C PRO A 51 -19.98 -22.58 9.60
N GLN A 52 -19.52 -21.77 8.65
CA GLN A 52 -19.08 -22.26 7.35
C GLN A 52 -17.74 -22.99 7.44
N ARG A 53 -17.53 -23.95 6.54
CA ARG A 53 -16.23 -24.60 6.39
C ARG A 53 -15.21 -23.53 6.01
N PHE A 54 -14.21 -23.33 6.87
CA PHE A 54 -13.17 -22.28 6.74
C PHE A 54 -13.60 -20.84 7.05
N GLU A 55 -14.70 -20.61 7.76
CA GLU A 55 -15.13 -19.25 8.16
C GLU A 55 -14.04 -18.48 8.92
N LYS A 56 -13.24 -19.18 9.75
CA LYS A 56 -12.11 -18.58 10.48
C LYS A 56 -10.89 -18.28 9.61
N ARG A 57 -10.94 -18.54 8.30
CA ARG A 57 -9.84 -18.33 7.34
C ARG A 57 -10.18 -17.21 6.37
N SER A 58 -10.28 -15.98 6.88
CA SER A 58 -10.60 -14.78 6.08
C SER A 58 -9.63 -14.53 4.92
N ALA A 59 -8.40 -15.01 5.00
CA ALA A 59 -7.41 -14.98 3.92
C ALA A 59 -7.15 -16.36 3.29
N GLY A 60 -8.05 -17.33 3.47
CA GLY A 60 -7.88 -18.70 3.00
C GLY A 60 -6.63 -19.37 3.59
N ALA A 61 -5.80 -19.98 2.74
CA ALA A 61 -4.55 -20.62 3.16
C ALA A 61 -3.48 -19.64 3.67
N ALA A 62 -3.60 -18.34 3.36
CA ALA A 62 -2.74 -17.28 3.87
C ALA A 62 -3.15 -16.80 5.28
N THR A 63 -4.26 -17.31 5.84
CA THR A 63 -4.67 -16.92 7.19
C THR A 63 -3.63 -17.39 8.20
N VAL A 64 -3.03 -16.43 8.90
CA VAL A 64 -2.11 -16.67 10.01
C VAL A 64 -2.86 -16.57 11.34
N ARG A 65 -2.39 -17.30 12.36
CA ARG A 65 -2.85 -17.06 13.73
C ARG A 65 -2.21 -15.78 14.26
N VAL A 66 -2.90 -15.13 15.19
CA VAL A 66 -2.33 -14.00 15.93
C VAL A 66 -1.05 -14.49 16.60
N LEU A 67 0.05 -13.82 16.26
CA LEU A 67 1.33 -14.00 16.92
C LEU A 67 1.46 -12.86 17.92
N ASP A 68 1.49 -13.19 19.21
CA ASP A 68 1.69 -12.20 20.27
C ASP A 68 3.18 -11.88 20.43
N THR A 69 3.78 -11.40 19.33
CA THR A 69 5.19 -11.05 19.25
C THR A 69 5.34 -9.82 18.38
N THR A 70 6.45 -9.11 18.53
CA THR A 70 6.77 -7.96 17.68
C THR A 70 6.94 -8.32 16.20
N ASN A 71 7.00 -9.59 15.81
CA ASN A 71 7.24 -10.03 14.43
C ASN A 71 5.95 -10.54 13.75
N ALA A 72 4.77 -10.18 14.26
CA ALA A 72 3.49 -10.61 13.73
C ALA A 72 3.28 -10.24 12.25
N PHE A 73 3.78 -9.07 11.84
CA PHE A 73 3.69 -8.57 10.46
C PHE A 73 4.94 -8.90 9.62
N SER A 74 5.97 -9.49 10.22
CA SER A 74 7.23 -9.82 9.54
C SER A 74 7.26 -11.23 8.93
N GLN A 75 6.12 -11.93 8.89
CA GLN A 75 6.05 -13.30 8.39
C GLN A 75 5.75 -13.34 6.89
N PRO A 76 6.42 -14.22 6.12
CA PRO A 76 5.95 -14.55 4.78
C PRO A 76 4.58 -15.22 4.87
N SER A 77 3.73 -15.02 3.86
CA SER A 77 2.47 -15.76 3.78
C SER A 77 2.74 -17.28 3.71
N ASN A 78 2.00 -18.06 4.49
CA ASN A 78 2.29 -19.49 4.65
C ASN A 78 2.19 -20.31 3.36
N ASN A 79 1.42 -19.82 2.38
CA ASN A 79 1.18 -20.48 1.09
C ASN A 79 2.10 -20.01 -0.05
N ILE A 80 3.16 -19.23 0.21
CA ILE A 80 4.13 -18.88 -0.84
C ILE A 80 5.06 -20.05 -1.14
N SER A 81 5.50 -20.15 -2.40
CA SER A 81 6.50 -21.15 -2.82
C SER A 81 7.85 -20.92 -2.13
N PHE A 82 8.71 -21.93 -2.13
CA PHE A 82 10.05 -21.83 -1.55
C PHE A 82 10.88 -20.72 -2.21
N GLU A 83 10.83 -20.62 -3.54
CA GLU A 83 11.52 -19.60 -4.32
C GLU A 83 11.01 -18.19 -3.95
N ASN A 84 9.70 -18.05 -3.75
CA ASN A 84 9.12 -16.77 -3.33
C ASN A 84 9.46 -16.39 -1.88
N ARG A 85 9.88 -17.33 -1.02
CA ARG A 85 10.43 -16.99 0.31
C ARG A 85 11.77 -16.27 0.19
N LEU A 86 12.58 -16.59 -0.82
CA LEU A 86 13.82 -15.86 -1.10
C LEU A 86 13.49 -14.41 -1.52
N ASN A 87 12.56 -14.23 -2.46
CA ASN A 87 12.12 -12.90 -2.89
C ASN A 87 11.56 -12.06 -1.73
N PHE A 88 10.73 -12.67 -0.88
CA PHE A 88 10.25 -12.05 0.35
C PHE A 88 11.41 -11.61 1.26
N SER A 89 12.40 -12.48 1.45
CA SER A 89 13.55 -12.21 2.33
C SER A 89 14.44 -11.08 1.79
N VAL A 90 14.66 -11.05 0.48
CA VAL A 90 15.39 -9.97 -0.20
C VAL A 90 14.63 -8.64 -0.07
N GLY A 91 13.32 -8.64 -0.33
CA GLY A 91 12.45 -7.48 -0.17
C GLY A 91 12.45 -6.95 1.26
N ASN A 92 12.34 -7.84 2.26
CA ASN A 92 12.48 -7.47 3.67
C ASN A 92 13.88 -6.88 3.98
N GLY A 93 14.94 -7.43 3.39
CA GLY A 93 16.29 -6.87 3.48
C GLY A 93 16.35 -5.42 2.99
N LEU A 94 15.74 -5.12 1.83
CA LEU A 94 15.64 -3.76 1.30
C LEU A 94 14.77 -2.84 2.18
N PHE A 95 13.65 -3.34 2.71
CA PHE A 95 12.75 -2.60 3.58
C PHE A 95 13.43 -2.13 4.88
N ARG A 96 14.34 -2.95 5.39
CA ARG A 96 15.12 -2.70 6.61
C ARG A 96 16.39 -1.89 6.37
N LYS A 97 16.84 -1.80 5.12
CA LYS A 97 18.10 -1.18 4.72
C LYS A 97 18.16 0.28 5.12
N ILE A 98 19.29 0.68 5.71
CA ILE A 98 19.56 2.07 6.10
C ILE A 98 20.19 2.81 4.91
N TRP A 99 19.52 3.86 4.44
CA TRP A 99 20.01 4.78 3.43
C TRP A 99 20.94 5.84 4.03
N VAL A 100 21.95 6.26 3.28
CA VAL A 100 22.94 7.28 3.67
C VAL A 100 23.00 8.39 2.63
N SER A 101 23.45 9.57 3.04
CA SER A 101 23.63 10.71 2.14
C SER A 101 24.65 10.37 1.05
N SER A 102 24.38 10.78 -0.18
CA SER A 102 25.34 10.71 -1.27
C SER A 102 26.26 11.93 -1.26
N PRO A 103 27.55 11.81 -1.66
CA PRO A 103 28.25 10.56 -2.00
C PRO A 103 28.67 9.77 -0.76
N SER A 104 28.72 8.43 -0.88
CA SER A 104 29.18 7.53 0.17
C SER A 104 29.97 6.36 -0.42
N SER A 105 30.90 5.78 0.36
CA SER A 105 31.58 4.52 0.00
C SER A 105 30.63 3.32 -0.03
N THR A 106 29.45 3.42 0.60
CA THR A 106 28.40 2.40 0.56
C THR A 106 27.45 2.64 -0.63
N LEU A 107 27.95 2.47 -1.85
CA LEU A 107 27.23 2.77 -3.11
C LEU A 107 25.85 2.11 -3.22
N ALA A 108 25.68 0.92 -2.65
CA ALA A 108 24.38 0.25 -2.71
C ALA A 108 23.29 0.97 -1.87
N SER A 109 23.66 1.83 -0.91
CA SER A 109 22.73 2.49 0.02
C SER A 109 22.85 4.01 0.01
N ASP A 110 23.53 4.58 -0.99
CA ASP A 110 23.56 6.02 -1.18
C ASP A 110 22.24 6.51 -1.80
N GLY A 111 22.03 7.83 -1.78
CA GLY A 111 20.81 8.44 -2.33
C GLY A 111 19.77 8.87 -1.30
N LEU A 112 20.12 8.92 -0.01
CA LEU A 112 19.30 9.65 0.96
C LEU A 112 19.31 11.15 0.59
N GLY A 113 18.11 11.71 0.37
CA GLY A 113 17.94 13.14 0.07
C GLY A 113 18.39 14.05 1.21
N PRO A 114 18.55 15.36 0.95
CA PRO A 114 19.07 16.31 1.93
C PRO A 114 18.17 16.50 3.15
N LEU A 115 16.85 16.35 2.98
CA LEU A 115 15.83 16.36 4.03
C LEU A 115 15.08 15.02 4.04
N TYR A 116 14.80 14.47 5.23
CA TYR A 116 14.13 13.17 5.37
C TYR A 116 13.45 13.00 6.74
N ASN A 117 12.42 12.16 6.82
CA ASN A 117 11.79 11.74 8.09
C ASN A 117 12.40 10.47 8.66
N ALA A 118 12.75 9.52 7.79
CA ALA A 118 13.42 8.29 8.16
C ALA A 118 14.36 7.85 7.04
N ARG A 119 15.43 7.16 7.40
CA ARG A 119 16.42 6.62 6.45
C ARG A 119 16.18 5.14 6.12
N SER A 120 15.00 4.60 6.41
CA SER A 120 14.57 3.24 6.02
C SER A 120 13.07 3.09 6.21
N CYS A 121 12.45 2.22 5.42
CA CYS A 121 11.01 2.00 5.44
C CYS A 121 10.55 1.46 6.81
N GLN A 122 11.32 0.53 7.40
CA GLN A 122 11.01 -0.08 8.70
C GLN A 122 10.96 0.93 9.87
N ARG A 123 11.54 2.13 9.74
CA ARG A 123 11.45 3.13 10.82
C ARG A 123 10.09 3.80 10.92
N CYS A 124 9.38 3.97 9.81
CA CYS A 124 7.97 4.35 9.85
C CYS A 124 7.06 3.12 10.01
N HIS A 125 7.48 1.98 9.46
CA HIS A 125 6.75 0.70 9.51
C HIS A 125 7.42 -0.27 10.48
N ILE A 126 7.31 0.02 11.78
CA ILE A 126 8.01 -0.70 12.83
C ILE A 126 7.63 -2.18 12.77
N LYS A 127 8.63 -3.04 12.56
CA LYS A 127 8.46 -4.48 12.37
C LYS A 127 7.39 -4.83 11.33
N ASP A 128 7.40 -4.07 10.23
CA ASP A 128 6.50 -4.23 9.08
C ASP A 128 5.02 -3.95 9.42
N GLY A 129 4.79 -3.40 10.62
CA GLY A 129 3.50 -2.93 11.11
C GLY A 129 3.22 -1.47 10.77
N ARG A 130 2.22 -0.91 11.47
CA ARG A 130 1.85 0.49 11.34
C ARG A 130 2.72 1.35 12.26
N GLY A 131 3.04 2.55 11.78
CA GLY A 131 3.56 3.61 12.62
C GLY A 131 2.55 4.12 13.64
N HIS A 132 3.01 4.98 14.53
CA HIS A 132 2.18 5.66 15.53
C HIS A 132 2.59 7.14 15.67
N PRO A 133 1.69 8.02 16.15
CA PRO A 133 2.07 9.30 16.70
C PRO A 133 2.83 9.10 18.03
N PRO A 134 3.60 10.10 18.49
CA PRO A 134 4.25 10.04 19.80
C PRO A 134 3.20 9.96 20.92
N GLU A 135 3.33 8.98 21.82
CA GLU A 135 2.38 8.81 22.95
C GLU A 135 2.77 9.65 24.19
N GLY A 136 3.96 10.25 24.19
CA GLY A 136 4.40 11.13 25.27
C GLY A 136 5.74 11.80 24.99
N PRO A 137 6.25 12.64 25.91
CA PRO A 137 7.41 13.51 25.66
C PRO A 137 8.74 12.79 25.40
N LYS A 138 8.83 11.50 25.74
CA LYS A 138 10.03 10.67 25.53
C LYS A 138 9.93 9.81 24.26
N ASP A 139 8.77 9.78 23.63
CA ASP A 139 8.55 9.06 22.38
C ASP A 139 8.90 9.98 21.20
N ASN A 140 9.26 9.39 20.06
CA ASN A 140 9.65 10.13 18.87
C ASN A 140 8.51 10.21 17.85
N SER A 141 8.60 11.18 16.93
CA SER A 141 7.62 11.43 15.87
C SER A 141 7.93 10.72 14.55
N ILE A 142 8.92 9.81 14.49
CA ILE A 142 9.53 9.36 13.22
C ILE A 142 8.53 8.71 12.25
N SER A 143 7.48 8.08 12.78
CA SER A 143 6.45 7.42 11.99
C SER A 143 5.19 8.26 11.75
N MET A 144 5.20 9.51 12.23
CA MET A 144 4.17 10.51 11.96
C MET A 144 4.57 11.32 10.72
N LEU A 145 3.58 11.74 9.93
CA LEU A 145 3.79 12.56 8.74
C LEU A 145 2.89 13.80 8.82
N LEU A 146 3.51 14.97 8.76
CA LEU A 146 2.81 16.26 8.78
C LEU A 146 2.92 16.94 7.41
N LYS A 147 1.78 17.15 6.77
CA LYS A 147 1.67 17.91 5.52
C LYS A 147 1.19 19.31 5.82
N ILE A 148 1.85 20.30 5.22
CA ILE A 148 1.45 21.70 5.25
C ILE A 148 1.09 22.09 3.83
N SER A 149 0.01 22.84 3.70
CA SER A 149 -0.42 23.36 2.42
C SER A 149 -1.14 24.69 2.58
N VAL A 150 -1.16 25.44 1.49
CA VAL A 150 -2.00 26.62 1.32
C VAL A 150 -3.15 26.29 0.37
N PRO A 151 -4.28 27.02 0.43
CA PRO A 151 -5.36 26.85 -0.55
C PRO A 151 -4.82 27.02 -1.97
N GLY A 152 -5.18 26.13 -2.88
CA GLY A 152 -4.92 26.27 -4.32
C GLY A 152 -6.19 26.59 -5.09
N SER A 153 -6.06 27.04 -6.33
CA SER A 153 -7.19 27.37 -7.21
C SER A 153 -7.64 26.17 -8.06
N LEU A 154 -8.65 26.36 -8.92
CA LEU A 154 -9.06 25.33 -9.88
C LEU A 154 -8.03 25.18 -11.00
N GLU A 155 -7.34 26.25 -11.36
CA GLU A 155 -6.24 26.22 -12.33
C GLU A 155 -5.05 25.40 -11.84
N ASP A 156 -4.84 25.33 -10.52
CA ASP A 156 -3.81 24.50 -9.88
C ASP A 156 -4.19 23.00 -9.82
N ALA A 157 -5.44 22.65 -10.10
CA ALA A 157 -5.94 21.29 -9.96
C ALA A 157 -5.33 20.39 -11.05
N LYS A 158 -4.37 19.55 -10.65
CA LYS A 158 -3.70 18.61 -11.57
C LYS A 158 -4.59 17.47 -12.08
N ILE A 159 -5.77 17.27 -11.48
CA ILE A 159 -6.63 16.13 -11.76
C ILE A 159 -8.10 16.58 -11.68
N GLU A 160 -8.89 16.20 -12.68
CA GLU A 160 -10.35 16.38 -12.70
C GLU A 160 -11.08 15.40 -11.75
N ILE A 161 -10.61 15.28 -10.50
CA ILE A 161 -11.34 14.53 -9.47
C ILE A 161 -12.46 15.44 -8.95
N ARG A 162 -13.71 15.00 -9.14
CA ARG A 162 -14.89 15.69 -8.58
C ARG A 162 -14.72 15.86 -7.07
N ASN A 163 -14.88 17.08 -6.57
CA ASN A 163 -14.69 17.48 -5.16
C ASN A 163 -13.24 17.39 -4.64
N TYR A 164 -12.24 17.37 -5.52
CA TYR A 164 -10.85 17.51 -5.07
C TYR A 164 -10.65 18.89 -4.42
N ILE A 165 -10.11 18.90 -3.20
CA ILE A 165 -9.72 20.12 -2.51
C ILE A 165 -8.31 20.47 -2.98
N THR A 166 -8.21 21.45 -3.88
CA THR A 166 -6.92 21.88 -4.38
C THR A 166 -6.10 22.55 -3.27
N SER A 167 -4.85 22.13 -3.16
CA SER A 167 -3.90 22.69 -2.21
C SER A 167 -2.52 22.77 -2.85
N LEU A 168 -1.80 23.84 -2.60
CA LEU A 168 -0.41 24.02 -3.01
C LEU A 168 0.53 23.74 -1.84
N PRO A 169 1.78 23.31 -2.10
CA PRO A 169 2.82 23.29 -1.08
C PRO A 169 2.95 24.66 -0.41
N ASP A 170 3.27 24.69 0.88
CA ASP A 170 3.66 25.94 1.53
C ASP A 170 4.90 26.53 0.83
N PRO A 171 4.95 27.85 0.57
CA PRO A 171 6.06 28.46 -0.17
C PRO A 171 7.40 28.41 0.58
N VAL A 172 7.38 28.28 1.90
CA VAL A 172 8.57 28.20 2.76
C VAL A 172 8.87 26.76 3.13
N TYR A 173 7.86 26.01 3.57
CA TYR A 173 8.00 24.68 4.14
C TYR A 173 7.74 23.53 3.15
N GLY A 174 7.30 23.84 1.94
CA GLY A 174 6.94 22.84 0.95
C GLY A 174 5.69 22.05 1.33
N ALA A 175 5.58 20.81 0.83
CA ALA A 175 4.36 20.00 0.96
C ALA A 175 4.32 19.12 2.22
N GLN A 176 5.45 19.00 2.92
CA GLN A 176 5.64 18.09 4.04
C GLN A 176 6.82 18.58 4.86
N LEU A 177 6.70 18.53 6.19
CA LEU A 177 7.82 18.76 7.09
C LEU A 177 8.67 17.50 7.24
N GLN A 178 9.99 17.70 7.29
CA GLN A 178 10.98 16.66 7.52
C GLN A 178 11.71 16.91 8.83
N ASP A 179 11.78 15.90 9.69
CA ASP A 179 12.37 16.03 11.02
C ASP A 179 13.91 16.07 11.01
N PHE A 180 14.54 15.63 9.91
CA PHE A 180 15.98 15.51 9.82
C PHE A 180 16.54 16.04 8.50
N ALA A 181 17.80 16.45 8.58
CA ALA A 181 18.62 16.83 7.44
C ALA A 181 19.94 16.05 7.46
N VAL A 182 20.60 15.99 6.30
CA VAL A 182 21.98 15.50 6.19
C VAL A 182 22.95 16.56 6.73
N GLN A 183 24.19 16.17 7.02
CA GLN A 183 25.20 17.11 7.53
C GLN A 183 25.40 18.28 6.55
N GLY A 184 25.52 19.49 7.09
CA GLY A 184 25.67 20.72 6.29
C GLY A 184 24.34 21.36 5.85
N HIS A 185 23.21 20.72 6.12
CA HIS A 185 21.87 21.28 5.91
C HIS A 185 21.18 21.54 7.25
N ALA A 186 20.39 22.61 7.32
CA ALA A 186 19.50 22.85 8.45
C ALA A 186 18.27 21.94 8.34
N SER A 187 17.90 21.32 9.46
CA SER A 187 16.60 20.66 9.67
C SER A 187 15.68 21.58 10.46
#